data_AF-A0AAD3CN09-F1
#
_entry.id   AF-A0AAD3CN09-F1
#
_cell.length_a   1.000
_cell.length_b   1.000
_cell.length_c   1.000
_cell.angle_alpha   90.00
_cell.angle_beta   90.00
_cell.angle_gamma   90.00
#
_symmetry.space_group_name_H-M   'P 1'
#
loop_
_entity.id
_entity.type
_entity.pdbx_description
1 polymer ?
#
loop_
_entity_poly.entity_id
_entity_poly.type
_entity_poly.pdbx_seq_one_letter_code
_entity_poly.pdbx_strand_id
1 'polypeptide(L)'
;MFSSLLKRMNPKHCLCIDFGNDENDSEIIETELDTGILLQIVPTLLDIIQKDSSISSIDWLDKKINSLKTLHELSKNECNRVEMICSNEFELLEAVTNCIDCSYDMQSNRERNQRLDEIRRQSILLLNNLSIPKENKIAMIRHRHFHALLEKVSNVIRLQIPEATYLCCILLMNITLLPEAVEPVIMFTPQNFEQDHTKSNARQPALLNTSIDAKDWETFATSRHVTTTRQPTPPRQRGSYGNEIPCLENPLSLLRSIEKLMRDQQPFLMSKAFSVEGEGIRWCVGLLRNLTLKNKYCMIIAQTEIPLFLLGVIRKTRHSVMKWTQDTIEDMSLTVIDQLASSPAAREKLKSCGAKNVINTIDRRECATIKVQNRISSILEYLDE
;
A
#
# COMPACT_ATOMS: atom_id res chain seq x y z
N MET A 1 -30.66 -0.28 1.93
CA MET A 1 -29.48 -0.88 1.27
C MET A 1 -28.44 -1.41 2.27
N PHE A 2 -28.17 -0.73 3.40
CA PHE A 2 -27.30 -1.25 4.48
C PHE A 2 -27.85 -2.48 5.22
N SER A 3 -29.17 -2.56 5.45
CA SER A 3 -29.82 -3.71 6.12
C SER A 3 -29.70 -5.04 5.36
N SER A 4 -29.53 -5.03 4.02
CA SER A 4 -29.29 -6.26 3.26
C SER A 4 -27.84 -6.72 3.27
N LEU A 5 -26.89 -5.84 3.63
CA LEU A 5 -25.47 -6.19 3.78
C LEU A 5 -25.25 -6.88 5.14
N LEU A 6 -25.80 -6.30 6.21
CA LEU A 6 -25.82 -6.92 7.55
C LEU A 6 -26.49 -8.29 7.57
N LYS A 7 -27.60 -8.49 6.83
CA LYS A 7 -28.24 -9.81 6.67
C LYS A 7 -27.38 -10.85 5.92
N ARG A 8 -26.42 -10.41 5.10
CA ARG A 8 -25.49 -11.29 4.36
C ARG A 8 -24.20 -11.57 5.13
N MET A 9 -23.90 -10.80 6.17
CA MET A 9 -22.73 -10.94 7.04
C MET A 9 -23.09 -11.74 8.31
N ASN A 10 -23.92 -12.77 8.18
CA ASN A 10 -24.19 -13.69 9.29
C ASN A 10 -22.97 -14.62 9.44
N PRO A 11 -22.23 -14.58 10.57
CA PRO A 11 -21.02 -15.38 10.77
C PRO A 11 -21.24 -16.87 10.52
N LYS A 12 -22.44 -17.38 10.81
CA LYS A 12 -22.82 -18.79 10.59
C LYS A 12 -22.97 -19.20 9.13
N HIS A 13 -23.02 -18.25 8.19
CA HIS A 13 -23.12 -18.51 6.76
C HIS A 13 -21.85 -18.12 5.98
N CYS A 14 -20.90 -17.44 6.60
CA CYS A 14 -19.63 -17.03 5.99
C CYS A 14 -18.52 -18.09 6.12
N LEU A 15 -18.75 -19.18 6.87
CA LEU A 15 -17.79 -20.29 7.08
C LEU A 15 -17.84 -21.38 6.01
N CYS A 16 -18.61 -21.23 4.93
CA CYS A 16 -18.69 -22.23 3.86
C CYS A 16 -18.41 -21.59 2.49
N ILE A 17 -17.12 -21.43 2.16
CA ILE A 17 -16.68 -21.48 0.77
C ILE A 17 -15.75 -22.68 0.68
N ASP A 18 -16.28 -23.81 0.19
CA ASP A 18 -15.52 -25.02 -0.13
C ASP A 18 -14.38 -24.67 -1.09
N PHE A 19 -13.15 -24.67 -0.58
CA PHE A 19 -11.98 -24.95 -1.40
C PHE A 19 -11.76 -26.46 -1.31
N GLY A 20 -12.06 -27.16 -2.41
CA GLY A 20 -11.94 -28.61 -2.47
C GLY A 20 -10.54 -29.11 -2.10
N ASN A 21 -10.56 -30.08 -1.19
CA ASN A 21 -9.60 -31.16 -0.90
C ASN A 21 -8.10 -30.85 -0.85
N ASP A 22 -7.52 -31.01 0.35
CA ASP A 22 -6.63 -32.15 0.61
C ASP A 22 -6.65 -32.49 2.11
N GLU A 23 -7.03 -33.72 2.42
CA GLU A 23 -7.05 -34.32 3.75
C GLU A 23 -5.63 -34.51 4.28
N ASN A 24 -5.26 -33.74 5.32
CA ASN A 24 -4.28 -34.14 6.33
C ASN A 24 -4.47 -33.26 7.57
N ASP A 25 -5.43 -33.67 8.40
CA ASP A 25 -5.76 -33.05 9.67
C ASP A 25 -4.61 -33.20 10.66
N SER A 26 -3.89 -32.10 10.87
CA SER A 26 -3.32 -31.82 12.18
C SER A 26 -4.35 -30.97 12.92
N GLU A 27 -4.96 -31.57 13.94
CA GLU A 27 -5.99 -30.97 14.78
C GLU A 27 -5.39 -29.80 15.59
N ILE A 28 -5.29 -28.64 14.96
CA ILE A 28 -5.08 -27.38 15.66
C ILE A 28 -6.43 -27.08 16.32
N ILE A 29 -6.51 -27.30 17.63
CA ILE A 29 -7.61 -26.82 18.44
C ILE A 29 -7.51 -25.28 18.45
N GLU A 30 -8.02 -24.63 17.41
CA GLU A 30 -8.34 -23.22 17.46
C GLU A 30 -9.49 -23.08 18.44
N THR A 31 -9.17 -22.65 19.66
CA THR A 31 -10.17 -22.28 20.64
C THR A 31 -10.87 -21.04 20.10
N GLU A 32 -11.99 -21.25 19.40
CA GLU A 32 -12.92 -20.18 19.06
C GLU A 32 -13.28 -19.46 20.36
N LEU A 33 -12.88 -18.20 20.46
CA LEU A 33 -13.39 -17.34 21.51
C LEU A 33 -14.89 -17.21 21.29
N ASP A 34 -15.67 -17.53 22.31
CA ASP A 34 -17.11 -17.31 22.31
C ASP A 34 -17.39 -15.87 21.86
N THR A 35 -18.23 -15.71 20.84
CA THR A 35 -18.70 -14.40 20.35
C THR A 35 -19.17 -13.50 21.49
N GLY A 36 -19.73 -14.09 22.56
CA GLY A 36 -20.09 -13.37 23.79
C GLY A 36 -18.93 -12.65 24.48
N ILE A 37 -17.71 -13.17 24.40
CA ILE A 37 -16.51 -12.57 24.99
C ILE A 37 -16.06 -11.36 24.17
N LEU A 38 -16.10 -11.43 22.83
CA LEU A 38 -15.76 -10.29 21.97
C LEU A 38 -16.70 -9.10 22.21
N LEU A 39 -18.00 -9.37 22.36
CA LEU A 39 -19.02 -8.36 22.66
C LEU A 39 -18.79 -7.63 24.00
N GLN A 40 -18.03 -8.23 24.93
CA GLN A 40 -17.70 -7.60 26.21
C GLN A 40 -16.35 -6.86 26.14
N ILE A 41 -15.35 -7.47 25.51
CA ILE A 41 -13.98 -6.94 25.51
C ILE A 41 -13.83 -5.78 24.52
N VAL A 42 -14.34 -5.91 23.29
CA VAL A 42 -14.07 -4.92 22.23
C VAL A 42 -14.61 -3.53 22.59
N PRO A 43 -15.85 -3.35 23.09
CA PRO A 43 -16.34 -2.03 23.48
C PRO A 43 -15.51 -1.38 24.59
N THR A 44 -15.04 -2.17 25.56
CA THR A 44 -14.18 -1.68 26.65
C THR A 44 -12.85 -1.16 26.12
N LEU A 45 -12.22 -1.89 25.19
CA LEU A 45 -10.98 -1.46 24.55
C LEU A 45 -11.21 -0.27 23.62
N LEU A 46 -12.36 -0.23 22.95
CA LEU A 46 -12.77 0.85 22.05
C LEU A 46 -12.88 2.18 22.80
N ASP A 47 -13.52 2.19 23.97
CA ASP A 47 -13.63 3.37 24.84
C ASP A 47 -12.24 3.93 25.23
N ILE A 48 -11.26 3.06 25.50
CA ILE A 48 -9.88 3.48 25.79
C ILE A 48 -9.22 4.12 24.56
N ILE A 49 -9.36 3.54 23.37
CA ILE A 49 -8.70 4.06 22.17
C ILE A 49 -9.37 5.35 21.63
N GLN A 50 -10.69 5.50 21.82
CA GLN A 50 -11.46 6.66 21.36
C GLN A 50 -11.28 7.89 22.25
N LYS A 51 -11.02 7.71 23.55
CA LYS A 51 -10.86 8.84 24.47
C LYS A 51 -9.67 9.73 24.06
N ASP A 52 -10.02 10.93 23.63
CA ASP A 52 -9.07 12.03 23.43
C ASP A 52 -8.58 12.52 24.79
N SER A 53 -7.39 12.10 25.18
CA SER A 53 -6.71 12.74 26.30
C SER A 53 -6.02 14.01 25.79
N SER A 54 -6.75 15.11 25.91
CA SER A 54 -6.20 16.47 25.84
C SER A 54 -4.98 16.67 26.77
N ILE A 55 -4.78 15.75 27.73
CA ILE A 55 -3.59 15.60 28.56
C ILE A 55 -3.06 14.16 28.39
N SER A 56 -2.34 13.93 27.30
CA SER A 56 -1.80 12.60 26.96
C SER A 56 -0.55 12.29 27.79
N SER A 57 -0.77 11.94 29.06
CA SER A 57 0.27 11.37 29.92
C SER A 57 0.86 10.11 29.27
N ILE A 58 2.13 9.79 29.57
CA ILE A 58 2.77 8.56 29.07
C ILE A 58 1.96 7.32 29.47
N ASP A 59 1.45 7.27 30.71
CA ASP A 59 0.59 6.18 31.20
C ASP A 59 -0.66 5.96 30.34
N TRP A 60 -1.28 7.05 29.86
CA TRP A 60 -2.43 6.94 28.97
C TRP A 60 -2.05 6.38 27.59
N LEU A 61 -0.91 6.81 27.04
CA LEU A 61 -0.42 6.28 25.77
C LEU A 61 -0.10 4.79 25.87
N ASP A 62 0.49 4.36 26.98
CA ASP A 62 0.78 2.94 27.22
C ASP A 62 -0.50 2.11 27.34
N LYS A 63 -1.55 2.63 28.00
CA LYS A 63 -2.89 2.00 28.01
C LYS A 63 -3.45 1.86 26.60
N LYS A 64 -3.39 2.91 25.79
CA LYS A 64 -3.87 2.90 24.40
C LYS A 64 -3.10 1.89 23.54
N ILE A 65 -1.77 1.83 23.69
CA ILE A 65 -0.92 0.81 23.03
C ILE A 65 -1.35 -0.60 23.42
N ASN A 66 -1.55 -0.86 24.72
CA ASN A 66 -1.94 -2.17 25.21
C ASN A 66 -3.32 -2.57 24.69
N SER A 67 -4.28 -1.64 24.65
CA SER A 67 -5.60 -1.90 24.06
C SER A 67 -5.51 -2.25 22.57
N LEU A 68 -4.70 -1.54 21.79
CA LEU A 68 -4.47 -1.85 20.37
C LEU A 68 -3.77 -3.21 20.20
N LYS A 69 -2.79 -3.54 21.05
CA LYS A 69 -2.14 -4.86 21.05
C LYS A 69 -3.14 -5.97 21.36
N THR A 70 -3.99 -5.82 22.37
CA THR A 70 -5.02 -6.81 22.69
C THR A 70 -5.99 -6.99 21.54
N LEU A 71 -6.47 -5.91 20.92
CA LEU A 71 -7.32 -5.99 19.73
C LEU A 71 -6.60 -6.69 18.57
N HIS A 72 -5.32 -6.39 18.34
CA HIS A 72 -4.51 -7.05 17.33
C HIS A 72 -4.37 -8.56 17.62
N GLU A 73 -4.09 -8.97 18.85
CA GLU A 73 -4.02 -10.38 19.24
C GLU A 73 -5.35 -11.10 19.04
N LEU A 74 -6.48 -10.47 19.40
CA LEU A 74 -7.82 -11.01 19.13
C LEU A 74 -8.07 -11.20 17.64
N SER A 75 -7.60 -10.28 16.80
CA SER A 75 -7.76 -10.35 15.34
C SER A 75 -6.89 -11.40 14.65
N LYS A 76 -5.96 -12.06 15.36
CA LYS A 76 -5.17 -13.16 14.78
C LYS A 76 -6.07 -14.35 14.47
N ASN A 77 -7.02 -14.66 15.35
CA ASN A 77 -8.06 -15.65 15.08
C ASN A 77 -8.98 -15.12 13.96
N GLU A 78 -9.13 -15.90 12.90
CA GLU A 78 -9.82 -15.49 11.68
C GLU A 78 -11.32 -15.25 11.91
N CYS A 79 -11.95 -16.08 12.75
CA CYS A 79 -13.36 -16.00 13.11
C CYS A 79 -13.71 -14.68 13.81
N ASN A 80 -12.75 -14.07 14.53
CA ASN A 80 -12.97 -12.82 15.24
C ASN A 80 -13.00 -11.61 14.31
N ARG A 81 -12.29 -11.65 13.17
CA ARG A 81 -12.01 -10.46 12.35
C ARG A 81 -13.28 -9.78 11.83
N VAL A 82 -14.24 -10.56 11.32
CA VAL A 82 -15.51 -10.03 10.79
C VAL A 82 -16.39 -9.52 11.93
N GLU A 83 -16.49 -10.30 12.99
CA GLU A 83 -17.31 -9.96 14.16
C GLU A 83 -16.85 -8.65 14.81
N MET A 84 -15.54 -8.47 15.00
CA MET A 84 -14.97 -7.24 15.56
C MET A 84 -15.44 -5.96 14.84
N ILE A 85 -15.66 -6.00 13.52
CA ILE A 85 -16.20 -4.87 12.76
C ILE A 85 -17.73 -4.80 12.87
N CYS A 86 -18.41 -5.93 12.66
CA CYS A 86 -19.86 -5.99 12.62
C CYS A 86 -20.54 -5.64 13.95
N SER A 87 -20.03 -6.15 15.07
CA SER A 87 -20.68 -5.99 16.38
C SER A 87 -20.59 -4.58 16.94
N ASN A 88 -19.69 -3.75 16.41
CA ASN A 88 -19.41 -2.40 16.91
C ASN A 88 -19.82 -1.32 15.91
N GLU A 89 -20.77 -1.60 15.02
CA GLU A 89 -21.29 -0.64 14.02
C GLU A 89 -20.20 0.16 13.27
N PHE A 90 -19.06 -0.48 12.97
CA PHE A 90 -17.89 0.12 12.33
C PHE A 90 -17.12 1.19 13.16
N GLU A 91 -17.51 1.46 14.41
CA GLU A 91 -16.82 2.40 15.30
C GLU A 91 -15.35 2.03 15.55
N LEU A 92 -15.05 0.72 15.55
CA LEU A 92 -13.67 0.23 15.65
C LEU A 92 -12.80 0.76 14.50
N LEU A 93 -13.31 0.76 13.27
CA LEU A 93 -12.56 1.26 12.11
C LEU A 93 -12.28 2.75 12.24
N GLU A 94 -13.26 3.53 12.69
CA GLU A 94 -13.11 4.97 12.93
C GLU A 94 -12.05 5.24 14.01
N ALA A 95 -12.18 4.58 15.16
CA ALA A 95 -11.27 4.76 16.29
C ALA A 95 -9.82 4.38 15.95
N VAL A 96 -9.62 3.25 15.29
CA VAL A 96 -8.29 2.78 14.88
C VAL A 96 -7.70 3.68 13.79
N THR A 97 -8.52 4.12 12.82
CA THR A 97 -8.09 5.13 11.84
C THR A 97 -7.65 6.42 12.54
N ASN A 98 -8.36 6.82 13.60
CA ASN A 98 -7.99 7.99 14.39
C ASN A 98 -6.65 7.89 15.09
N CYS A 99 -6.22 6.68 15.43
CA CYS A 99 -4.92 6.41 16.04
C CYS A 99 -3.72 6.51 15.08
N ILE A 100 -3.93 6.56 13.75
CA ILE A 100 -2.85 6.69 12.75
C ILE A 100 -2.33 8.14 12.62
N ASP A 101 -2.88 9.07 13.40
CA ASP A 101 -2.58 10.49 13.25
C ASP A 101 -1.07 10.81 13.27
N CYS A 102 -0.66 11.66 12.33
CA CYS A 102 0.73 12.01 12.06
C CYS A 102 1.14 13.33 12.72
N SER A 103 0.35 13.85 13.65
CA SER A 103 0.71 15.03 14.45
C SER A 103 2.01 14.75 15.22
N TYR A 104 3.11 15.25 14.67
CA TYR A 104 4.41 15.26 15.29
C TYR A 104 4.58 16.63 15.92
N ASP A 105 4.59 16.68 17.24
CA ASP A 105 5.02 17.88 17.93
C ASP A 105 6.55 17.82 18.06
N MET A 106 7.26 18.63 17.27
CA MET A 106 8.73 18.73 17.34
C MET A 106 9.22 19.24 18.71
N GLN A 107 8.35 19.86 19.51
CA GLN A 107 8.65 20.30 20.88
C GLN A 107 8.35 19.22 21.92
N SER A 108 7.70 18.12 21.53
CA SER A 108 7.35 17.06 22.46
C SER A 108 8.51 16.16 22.84
N ASN A 109 8.41 15.58 24.04
CA ASN A 109 9.38 14.63 24.59
C ASN A 109 9.60 13.44 23.63
N ARG A 110 10.86 13.09 23.35
CA ARG A 110 11.27 11.91 22.56
C ARG A 110 10.51 10.64 22.98
N GLU A 111 10.31 10.47 24.27
CA GLU A 111 9.58 9.35 24.85
C GLU A 111 8.13 9.28 24.33
N ARG A 112 7.45 10.41 24.30
CA ARG A 112 6.08 10.53 23.79
C ARG A 112 6.00 10.18 22.31
N ASN A 113 6.93 10.68 21.50
CA ASN A 113 6.97 10.39 20.07
C ASN A 113 7.15 8.89 19.79
N GLN A 114 7.98 8.19 20.58
CA GLN A 114 8.10 6.73 20.46
C GLN A 114 6.78 6.00 20.74
N ARG A 115 5.99 6.47 21.71
CA ARG A 115 4.66 5.88 21.98
C ARG A 115 3.68 6.19 20.85
N LEU A 116 3.71 7.40 20.29
CA LEU A 116 2.88 7.74 19.13
C LEU A 116 3.22 6.89 17.91
N ASP A 117 4.51 6.63 17.65
CA ASP A 117 4.94 5.71 16.59
C ASP A 117 4.45 4.28 16.85
N GLU A 118 4.53 3.80 18.09
CA GLU A 118 4.00 2.48 18.45
C GLU A 118 2.47 2.41 18.31
N ILE A 119 1.73 3.46 18.67
CA ILE A 119 0.27 3.55 18.45
C ILE A 119 -0.04 3.43 16.95
N ARG A 120 0.68 4.18 16.09
CA ARG A 120 0.51 4.09 14.63
C ARG A 120 0.77 2.67 14.14
N ARG A 121 1.89 2.08 14.56
CA ARG A 121 2.29 0.73 14.18
C ARG A 121 1.22 -0.30 14.55
N GLN A 122 0.76 -0.29 15.81
CA GLN A 122 -0.27 -1.21 16.28
C GLN A 122 -1.61 -1.02 15.57
N SER A 123 -1.97 0.24 15.28
CA SER A 123 -3.20 0.56 14.54
C SER A 123 -3.17 -0.01 13.13
N ILE A 124 -2.06 0.16 12.41
CA ILE A 124 -1.93 -0.36 11.03
C ILE A 124 -1.83 -1.89 11.03
N LEU A 125 -1.17 -2.51 12.00
CA LEU A 125 -1.17 -3.97 12.17
C LEU A 125 -2.57 -4.54 12.36
N LEU A 126 -3.36 -3.93 13.25
CA LEU A 126 -4.75 -4.31 13.46
C LEU A 126 -5.56 -4.15 12.17
N LEU A 127 -5.45 -3.01 11.48
CA LEU A 127 -6.14 -2.80 10.20
C LEU A 127 -5.70 -3.80 9.12
N ASN A 128 -4.44 -4.23 9.10
CA ASN A 128 -3.96 -5.25 8.19
C ASN A 128 -4.71 -6.58 8.41
N ASN A 129 -4.81 -7.07 9.64
CA ASN A 129 -5.57 -8.29 9.95
C ASN A 129 -7.04 -8.12 9.61
N LEU A 130 -7.63 -7.00 10.04
CA LEU A 130 -9.03 -6.69 9.77
C LEU A 130 -9.32 -6.56 8.27
N SER A 131 -8.35 -6.17 7.45
CA SER A 131 -8.50 -6.09 5.99
C SER A 131 -8.43 -7.43 5.27
N ILE A 132 -8.18 -8.56 5.96
CA ILE A 132 -8.07 -9.88 5.31
C ILE A 132 -9.44 -10.43 4.86
N PRO A 133 -10.52 -10.42 5.65
CA PRO A 133 -11.84 -10.84 5.18
C PRO A 133 -12.39 -9.90 4.10
N LYS A 134 -13.15 -10.46 3.15
CA LYS A 134 -13.75 -9.67 2.05
C LYS A 134 -14.79 -8.68 2.58
N GLU A 135 -15.59 -9.13 3.55
CA GLU A 135 -16.64 -8.39 4.25
C GLU A 135 -16.08 -7.11 4.87
N ASN A 136 -14.94 -7.24 5.55
CA ASN A 136 -14.27 -6.13 6.20
C ASN A 136 -13.67 -5.15 5.19
N LYS A 137 -13.07 -5.63 4.09
CA LYS A 137 -12.62 -4.72 3.03
C LYS A 137 -13.79 -3.90 2.46
N ILE A 138 -14.94 -4.54 2.22
CA ILE A 138 -16.16 -3.84 1.76
C ILE A 138 -16.58 -2.80 2.79
N ALA A 139 -16.60 -3.17 4.07
CA ALA A 139 -16.90 -2.26 5.16
C ALA A 139 -15.96 -1.05 5.17
N MET A 140 -14.65 -1.28 5.12
CA MET A 140 -13.63 -0.22 5.11
C MET A 140 -13.80 0.75 3.94
N ILE A 141 -14.03 0.25 2.72
CA ILE A 141 -14.16 1.08 1.52
C ILE A 141 -15.46 1.89 1.54
N ARG A 142 -16.56 1.28 1.99
CA ARG A 142 -17.88 1.94 2.04
C ARG A 142 -18.06 2.82 3.27
N HIS A 143 -17.13 2.76 4.21
CA HIS A 143 -17.19 3.56 5.42
C HIS A 143 -17.03 5.04 5.08
N ARG A 144 -17.76 5.90 5.80
CA ARG A 144 -17.67 7.36 5.66
C ARG A 144 -16.25 7.90 5.91
N HIS A 145 -15.40 7.13 6.61
CA HIS A 145 -14.02 7.50 6.92
C HIS A 145 -12.97 6.87 6.00
N PHE A 146 -13.35 6.22 4.88
CA PHE A 146 -12.35 5.65 3.97
C PHE A 146 -11.38 6.71 3.42
N HIS A 147 -11.88 7.90 3.09
CA HIS A 147 -11.03 9.02 2.67
C HIS A 147 -10.05 9.45 3.78
N ALA A 148 -10.53 9.54 5.03
CA ALA A 148 -9.68 9.87 6.18
C ALA A 148 -8.60 8.79 6.43
N LEU A 149 -8.93 7.51 6.19
CA LEU A 149 -7.96 6.42 6.24
C LEU A 149 -6.88 6.61 5.17
N LEU A 150 -7.28 6.86 3.91
CA LEU A 150 -6.32 7.12 2.82
C LEU A 150 -5.44 8.34 3.11
N GLU A 151 -6.00 9.39 3.69
CA GLU A 151 -5.25 10.58 4.09
C GLU A 151 -4.16 10.25 5.12
N LYS A 152 -4.54 9.55 6.19
CA LYS A 152 -3.60 9.17 7.25
C LYS A 152 -2.53 8.19 6.76
N VAL A 153 -2.92 7.19 5.98
CA VAL A 153 -2.01 6.23 5.36
C VAL A 153 -1.05 6.92 4.39
N SER A 154 -1.55 7.82 3.54
CA SER A 154 -0.72 8.61 2.61
C SER A 154 0.30 9.48 3.37
N ASN A 155 -0.12 10.09 4.48
CA ASN A 155 0.77 10.88 5.33
C ASN A 155 1.89 10.04 5.94
N VAL A 156 1.58 8.84 6.47
CA VAL A 156 2.60 7.91 7.00
C VAL A 156 3.63 7.56 5.92
N ILE A 157 3.17 7.17 4.71
CA ILE A 157 4.03 6.81 3.58
C ILE A 157 4.91 8.00 3.16
N ARG A 158 4.31 9.19 3.05
CA ARG A 158 5.01 10.41 2.66
C ARG A 158 6.11 10.81 3.66
N LEU A 159 5.83 10.65 4.95
CA LEU A 159 6.79 10.91 6.02
C LEU A 159 7.82 9.79 6.18
N GLN A 160 7.66 8.67 5.48
CA GLN A 160 8.53 7.48 5.56
C GLN A 160 8.76 7.03 7.00
N ILE A 161 7.70 7.04 7.83
CA ILE A 161 7.78 6.55 9.20
C ILE A 161 8.11 5.05 9.12
N PRO A 162 9.22 4.55 9.68
CA PRO A 162 9.84 3.27 9.33
C PRO A 162 8.89 2.07 9.15
N GLU A 163 8.65 1.28 10.20
CA GLU A 163 7.83 0.08 10.07
C GLU A 163 6.38 0.39 9.65
N ALA A 164 5.86 1.55 10.03
CA ALA A 164 4.51 1.98 9.67
C ALA A 164 4.33 2.13 8.15
N THR A 165 5.36 2.57 7.41
CA THR A 165 5.29 2.79 5.97
C THR A 165 5.05 1.51 5.20
N TYR A 166 5.82 0.44 5.45
CA TYR A 166 5.59 -0.82 4.73
C TYR A 166 4.27 -1.48 5.17
N LEU A 167 3.88 -1.35 6.44
CA LEU A 167 2.59 -1.84 6.93
C LEU A 167 1.42 -1.12 6.23
N CYS A 168 1.56 0.17 5.94
CA CYS A 168 0.62 0.94 5.13
C CYS A 168 0.55 0.40 3.69
N CYS A 169 1.67 0.02 3.08
CA CYS A 169 1.69 -0.60 1.76
C CYS A 169 0.97 -1.95 1.75
N ILE A 170 1.14 -2.78 2.79
CA ILE A 170 0.39 -4.04 2.96
C ILE A 170 -1.11 -3.75 3.06
N LEU A 171 -1.51 -2.75 3.85
CA LEU A 171 -2.92 -2.40 4.03
C LEU A 171 -3.55 -1.99 2.69
N LEU A 172 -2.88 -1.11 1.95
CA LEU A 172 -3.30 -0.67 0.63
C LEU A 172 -3.37 -1.84 -0.36
N MET A 173 -2.38 -2.74 -0.34
CA MET A 173 -2.39 -3.93 -1.17
C MET A 173 -3.60 -4.82 -0.84
N ASN A 174 -3.87 -5.08 0.44
CA ASN A 174 -4.99 -5.90 0.88
C ASN A 174 -6.34 -5.30 0.44
N ILE A 175 -6.59 -4.02 0.71
CA ILE A 175 -7.86 -3.39 0.34
C ILE A 175 -8.05 -3.34 -1.18
N THR A 176 -6.97 -3.17 -1.96
CA THR A 176 -7.02 -3.12 -3.44
C THR A 176 -7.20 -4.48 -4.11
N LEU A 177 -7.22 -5.58 -3.34
CA LEU A 177 -7.78 -6.84 -3.83
C LEU A 177 -9.27 -6.73 -4.15
N LEU A 178 -9.97 -5.73 -3.60
CA LEU A 178 -11.30 -5.35 -4.05
C LEU A 178 -11.22 -4.33 -5.20
N PRO A 179 -11.81 -4.62 -6.38
CA PRO A 179 -11.78 -3.73 -7.54
C PRO A 179 -12.36 -2.33 -7.29
N GLU A 180 -13.23 -2.17 -6.28
CA GLU A 180 -13.84 -0.91 -5.86
C GLU A 180 -12.87 0.01 -5.12
N ALA A 181 -11.82 -0.53 -4.47
CA ALA A 181 -10.80 0.27 -3.80
C ALA A 181 -9.75 0.85 -4.77
N VAL A 182 -9.61 0.28 -5.97
CA VAL A 182 -8.53 0.66 -6.88
C VAL A 182 -8.63 2.12 -7.31
N GLU A 183 -9.83 2.60 -7.68
CA GLU A 183 -10.03 3.98 -8.14
C GLU A 183 -9.75 5.01 -7.03
N PRO A 184 -10.35 4.89 -5.83
CA PRO A 184 -10.06 5.82 -4.75
C PRO A 184 -8.58 5.83 -4.35
N VAL A 185 -7.91 4.68 -4.36
CA VAL A 185 -6.49 4.58 -3.97
C VAL A 185 -5.57 5.23 -5.01
N ILE A 186 -5.71 4.89 -6.30
CA ILE A 186 -4.79 5.42 -7.32
C ILE A 186 -5.00 6.92 -7.58
N MET A 187 -6.24 7.40 -7.45
CA MET A 187 -6.59 8.81 -7.65
C MET A 187 -6.44 9.64 -6.38
N PHE A 188 -6.10 9.03 -5.24
CA PHE A 188 -6.08 9.70 -3.96
C PHE A 188 -5.11 10.89 -3.96
N THR A 189 -5.67 12.05 -3.67
CA THR A 189 -4.97 13.32 -3.60
C THR A 189 -5.41 14.04 -2.33
N PRO A 190 -4.52 14.33 -1.37
CA PRO A 190 -4.89 15.03 -0.14
C PRO A 190 -5.31 16.46 -0.47
N GLN A 191 -6.34 16.96 0.23
CA GLN A 191 -6.93 18.28 -0.02
C GLN A 191 -6.08 19.44 0.54
N ASN A 192 -5.26 19.17 1.55
CA ASN A 192 -4.47 20.19 2.25
C ASN A 192 -3.12 20.42 1.54
N PHE A 193 -3.13 21.08 0.39
CA PHE A 193 -1.94 21.63 -0.28
C PHE A 193 -1.55 23.02 0.26
N GLU A 194 -1.99 23.41 1.46
CA GLU A 194 -1.57 24.70 1.98
C GLU A 194 -0.05 24.71 2.14
N GLN A 195 0.54 25.71 1.49
CA GLN A 195 1.96 25.90 1.27
C GLN A 195 2.70 26.07 2.60
N ASP A 196 3.08 24.98 3.24
CA ASP A 196 4.02 24.96 4.37
C ASP A 196 5.47 25.26 3.93
N HIS A 197 5.64 25.97 2.80
CA HIS A 197 6.90 26.51 2.32
C HIS A 197 7.39 27.73 3.11
N THR A 198 6.75 28.06 4.24
CA THR A 198 7.35 28.98 5.20
C THR A 198 7.66 28.27 6.50
N LYS A 199 8.94 27.90 6.66
CA LYS A 199 9.61 27.52 7.92
C LYS A 199 9.62 26.03 8.29
N SER A 200 10.32 25.20 7.51
CA SER A 200 10.94 24.01 8.11
C SER A 200 12.20 23.62 7.34
N ASN A 201 13.36 24.07 7.84
CA ASN A 201 14.62 23.39 7.61
C ASN A 201 14.55 22.05 8.36
N ALA A 202 13.79 21.10 7.83
CA ALA A 202 13.79 19.73 8.31
C ALA A 202 15.15 19.12 7.99
N ARG A 203 16.02 19.04 9.01
CA ARG A 203 17.15 18.12 8.99
C ARG A 203 16.56 16.73 8.82
N GLN A 204 16.82 16.11 7.66
CA GLN A 204 16.65 14.68 7.47
C GLN A 204 17.31 13.94 8.64
N PRO A 205 16.71 12.87 9.18
CA PRO A 205 17.43 11.97 10.07
C PRO A 205 18.68 11.50 9.33
N ALA A 206 19.84 11.60 9.98
CA ALA A 206 21.11 11.17 9.42
C ALA A 206 21.07 9.65 9.15
N LEU A 207 20.69 9.28 7.93
CA LEU A 207 21.01 7.98 7.36
C LEU A 207 22.52 7.96 7.12
N LEU A 208 23.17 6.90 7.60
CA LEU A 208 24.60 6.66 7.47
C LEU A 208 25.08 6.96 6.03
N ASN A 209 26.04 7.87 5.91
CA ASN A 209 26.83 8.10 4.70
C ASN A 209 27.58 6.81 4.35
N THR A 210 26.96 5.92 3.58
CA THR A 210 27.68 4.94 2.77
C THR A 210 27.68 5.46 1.33
N SER A 211 28.81 6.06 0.97
CA SER A 211 29.16 6.36 -0.43
C SER A 211 29.17 5.06 -1.23
N ILE A 212 28.05 4.76 -1.88
CA ILE A 212 27.94 3.73 -2.92
C ILE A 212 27.50 4.45 -4.20
N ASP A 213 28.30 4.28 -5.25
CA ASP A 213 28.27 5.02 -6.52
C ASP A 213 26.86 5.27 -7.07
N ALA A 214 26.43 6.53 -7.00
CA ALA A 214 25.21 7.06 -7.63
C ALA A 214 25.34 7.28 -9.15
N LYS A 215 26.43 6.82 -9.78
CA LYS A 215 26.76 7.13 -11.18
C LYS A 215 25.90 6.43 -12.23
N ASP A 216 25.21 5.34 -11.90
CA ASP A 216 24.46 4.57 -12.90
C ASP A 216 23.05 5.13 -13.18
N TRP A 217 22.50 5.98 -12.30
CA TRP A 217 21.16 6.56 -12.50
C TRP A 217 21.20 7.85 -13.32
N GLU A 218 22.27 8.64 -13.19
CA GLU A 218 22.46 9.89 -13.94
C GLU A 218 22.58 9.65 -15.44
N THR A 219 23.04 8.46 -15.87
CA THR A 219 23.15 8.08 -17.29
C THR A 219 21.79 8.01 -18.00
N PHE A 220 20.67 7.95 -17.26
CA PHE A 220 19.32 8.04 -17.82
C PHE A 220 18.62 9.38 -17.53
N ALA A 221 19.14 10.19 -16.62
CA ALA A 221 18.54 11.47 -16.19
C ALA A 221 18.90 12.66 -17.09
N THR A 222 19.92 12.55 -17.96
CA THR A 222 20.43 13.66 -18.79
C THR A 222 19.75 13.89 -20.13
N SER A 223 18.55 13.33 -20.39
CA SER A 223 17.78 13.69 -21.59
C SER A 223 16.38 14.18 -21.24
N ARG A 224 16.28 15.44 -20.80
CA ARG A 224 15.00 16.18 -20.73
C ARG A 224 15.19 17.61 -21.23
N HIS A 225 15.15 17.78 -22.55
CA HIS A 225 14.51 18.95 -23.15
C HIS A 225 13.16 18.49 -23.71
N VAL A 226 12.12 18.59 -22.88
CA VAL A 226 10.74 18.38 -23.32
C VAL A 226 10.27 19.68 -23.95
N THR A 227 10.27 19.74 -25.28
CA THR A 227 9.60 20.79 -26.03
C THR A 227 8.09 20.57 -25.89
N THR A 228 7.42 21.41 -25.10
CA THR A 228 5.98 21.35 -24.89
C THR A 228 5.25 21.79 -26.17
N THR A 229 4.83 20.84 -26.99
CA THR A 229 3.90 21.11 -28.10
C THR A 229 2.48 21.23 -27.54
N ARG A 230 1.96 22.46 -27.49
CA ARG A 230 0.57 22.76 -27.06
C ARG A 230 -0.43 22.03 -27.97
N GLN A 231 -1.23 21.13 -27.40
CA GLN A 231 -2.45 20.65 -28.05
C GLN A 231 -3.64 21.60 -27.81
N PRO A 232 -4.61 21.69 -28.73
CA PRO A 232 -5.80 22.53 -28.58
C PRO A 232 -6.75 21.93 -27.55
N THR A 233 -7.20 22.76 -26.60
CA THR A 233 -8.11 22.38 -25.52
C THR A 233 -9.55 22.30 -26.03
N PRO A 234 -10.34 21.26 -25.72
CA PRO A 234 -11.77 21.21 -26.03
C PRO A 234 -12.58 22.19 -25.16
N PRO A 235 -13.80 22.59 -25.61
CA PRO A 235 -14.57 23.65 -24.97
C PRO A 235 -15.06 23.25 -23.57
N ARG A 236 -14.75 24.13 -22.61
CA ARG A 236 -15.15 24.07 -21.19
C ARG A 236 -16.68 24.05 -21.04
N GLN A 237 -17.23 22.97 -20.51
CA GLN A 237 -18.54 23.00 -19.86
C GLN A 237 -18.36 23.54 -18.44
N ARG A 238 -19.11 24.60 -18.11
CA ARG A 238 -19.16 25.25 -16.80
C ARG A 238 -19.97 24.38 -15.84
N GLY A 239 -19.29 23.70 -14.92
CA GLY A 239 -19.83 23.19 -13.67
C GLY A 239 -18.80 23.48 -12.58
N SER A 240 -19.19 24.30 -11.60
CA SER A 240 -18.36 24.74 -10.48
C SER A 240 -18.12 23.58 -9.49
N TYR A 241 -17.12 22.76 -9.76
CA TYR A 241 -16.40 21.98 -8.75
C TYR A 241 -14.98 22.52 -8.73
N GLY A 242 -14.42 22.75 -7.54
CA GLY A 242 -13.06 23.28 -7.37
C GLY A 242 -12.07 22.51 -8.25
N ASN A 243 -11.07 23.20 -8.79
CA ASN A 243 -10.08 22.61 -9.68
C ASN A 243 -9.35 21.46 -8.97
N GLU A 244 -9.86 20.24 -9.06
CA GLU A 244 -9.16 19.04 -8.59
C GLU A 244 -7.88 18.93 -9.41
N ILE A 245 -6.75 19.14 -8.75
CA ILE A 245 -5.43 18.96 -9.35
C ILE A 245 -5.33 17.47 -9.72
N PRO A 246 -5.05 17.12 -10.99
CA PRO A 246 -4.82 15.73 -11.38
C PRO A 246 -3.82 15.04 -10.45
N CYS A 247 -4.04 13.77 -10.11
CA CYS A 247 -3.21 13.07 -9.11
C CYS A 247 -1.70 13.07 -9.45
N LEU A 248 -1.33 13.13 -10.73
CA LEU A 248 0.05 13.22 -11.17
C LEU A 248 0.66 14.61 -11.05
N GLU A 249 -0.16 15.66 -11.02
CA GLU A 249 0.26 17.05 -10.83
C GLU A 249 0.41 17.42 -9.35
N ASN A 250 -0.24 16.68 -8.45
CA ASN A 250 -0.07 16.86 -7.01
C ASN A 250 1.09 15.99 -6.48
N PRO A 251 2.21 16.58 -6.00
CA PRO A 251 3.34 15.83 -5.46
C PRO A 251 3.01 15.09 -4.15
N LEU A 252 1.90 15.43 -3.49
CA LEU A 252 1.40 14.79 -2.27
C LEU A 252 0.40 13.67 -2.55
N SER A 253 0.05 13.41 -3.81
CA SER A 253 -0.80 12.26 -4.12
C SER A 253 -0.17 10.96 -3.64
N LEU A 254 -1.00 9.97 -3.36
CA LEU A 254 -0.52 8.68 -2.86
C LEU A 254 0.42 8.02 -3.87
N LEU A 255 0.11 8.12 -5.17
CA LEU A 255 0.95 7.57 -6.23
C LEU A 255 2.34 8.24 -6.28
N ARG A 256 2.41 9.57 -6.11
CA ARG A 256 3.69 10.29 -6.04
C ARG A 256 4.48 9.95 -4.77
N SER A 257 3.78 9.75 -3.65
CA SER A 257 4.40 9.31 -2.40
C SER A 257 5.00 7.90 -2.53
N ILE A 258 4.29 6.97 -3.19
CA ILE A 258 4.81 5.62 -3.50
C ILE A 258 6.02 5.70 -4.44
N GLU A 259 5.95 6.50 -5.51
CA GLU A 259 7.07 6.70 -6.43
C GLU A 259 8.32 7.25 -5.71
N LYS A 260 8.12 8.24 -4.82
CA LYS A 260 9.20 8.78 -4.00
C LYS A 260 9.78 7.74 -3.04
N LEU A 261 8.93 6.98 -2.35
CA LEU A 261 9.34 5.91 -1.45
C LEU A 261 10.23 4.89 -2.19
N MET A 262 9.79 4.40 -3.35
CA MET A 262 10.53 3.41 -4.14
C MET A 262 11.90 3.92 -4.58
N ARG A 263 11.99 5.20 -4.97
CA ARG A 263 13.24 5.85 -5.33
C ARG A 263 14.19 5.97 -4.14
N ASP A 264 13.71 6.51 -3.03
CA ASP A 264 14.53 6.81 -1.86
C ASP A 264 15.03 5.51 -1.19
N GLN A 265 14.19 4.46 -1.18
CA GLN A 265 14.51 3.19 -0.54
C GLN A 265 15.20 2.19 -1.47
N GLN A 266 15.39 2.52 -2.75
CA GLN A 266 16.02 1.63 -3.75
C GLN A 266 17.35 1.01 -3.29
N PRO A 267 18.26 1.73 -2.60
CA PRO A 267 19.53 1.16 -2.15
C PRO A 267 19.37 -0.04 -1.23
N PHE A 268 18.30 -0.08 -0.42
CA PHE A 268 18.03 -1.16 0.53
C PHE A 268 17.64 -2.45 -0.18
N LEU A 269 16.91 -2.36 -1.29
CA LEU A 269 16.56 -3.50 -2.13
C LEU A 269 17.78 -4.20 -2.75
N MET A 270 18.81 -3.42 -3.08
CA MET A 270 20.04 -3.93 -3.69
C MET A 270 21.06 -4.43 -2.66
N SER A 271 20.77 -4.23 -1.37
CA SER A 271 21.63 -4.70 -0.28
C SER A 271 21.46 -6.23 -0.11
N LYS A 272 22.51 -6.90 0.40
CA LYS A 272 22.42 -8.34 0.73
C LYS A 272 21.64 -8.60 2.02
N ALA A 273 21.35 -7.55 2.79
CA ALA A 273 20.70 -7.66 4.08
C ALA A 273 19.19 -7.50 3.93
N PHE A 274 18.44 -8.30 4.69
CA PHE A 274 17.01 -8.07 4.85
C PHE A 274 16.81 -6.71 5.54
N SER A 275 15.95 -5.87 4.97
CA SER A 275 15.65 -4.54 5.48
C SER A 275 14.15 -4.28 5.40
N VAL A 276 13.65 -3.53 6.37
CA VAL A 276 12.25 -3.11 6.45
C VAL A 276 11.89 -2.23 5.25
N GLU A 277 12.82 -1.39 4.81
CA GLU A 277 12.71 -0.51 3.65
C GLU A 277 12.64 -1.33 2.34
N GLY A 278 13.47 -2.36 2.20
CA GLY A 278 13.41 -3.29 1.07
C GLY A 278 12.06 -4.00 0.97
N GLU A 279 11.52 -4.45 2.12
CA GLU A 279 10.16 -5.01 2.18
C GLU A 279 9.09 -3.98 1.83
N GLY A 280 9.24 -2.72 2.26
CA GLY A 280 8.36 -1.61 1.87
C GLY A 280 8.23 -1.47 0.36
N ILE A 281 9.35 -1.55 -0.37
CA ILE A 281 9.33 -1.56 -1.83
C ILE A 281 8.60 -2.79 -2.36
N ARG A 282 8.92 -3.99 -1.85
CA ARG A 282 8.29 -5.23 -2.30
C ARG A 282 6.77 -5.16 -2.20
N TRP A 283 6.24 -4.65 -1.08
CA TRP A 283 4.80 -4.43 -0.89
C TRP A 283 4.23 -3.32 -1.77
N CYS A 284 4.99 -2.26 -2.08
CA CYS A 284 4.58 -1.27 -3.08
C CYS A 284 4.41 -1.89 -4.47
N VAL A 285 5.31 -2.78 -4.89
CA VAL A 285 5.17 -3.50 -6.17
C VAL A 285 3.93 -4.40 -6.15
N GLY A 286 3.66 -5.08 -5.02
CA GLY A 286 2.44 -5.84 -4.83
C GLY A 286 1.15 -4.99 -4.93
N LEU A 287 1.15 -3.81 -4.32
CA LEU A 287 0.07 -2.83 -4.48
C LEU A 287 -0.08 -2.40 -5.96
N LEU A 288 1.02 -2.04 -6.62
CA LEU A 288 1.01 -1.61 -8.03
C LEU A 288 0.41 -2.68 -8.94
N ARG A 289 0.72 -3.97 -8.70
CA ARG A 289 0.12 -5.10 -9.42
C ARG A 289 -1.40 -5.10 -9.35
N ASN A 290 -1.99 -4.73 -8.21
CA ASN A 290 -3.44 -4.61 -8.08
C ASN A 290 -3.96 -3.36 -8.84
N LEU A 291 -3.24 -2.24 -8.73
CA LEU A 291 -3.62 -0.99 -9.39
C LEU A 291 -3.58 -1.07 -10.92
N THR A 292 -2.68 -1.88 -11.49
CA THR A 292 -2.56 -2.10 -12.95
C THR A 292 -3.48 -3.17 -13.50
N LEU A 293 -4.35 -3.79 -12.69
CA LEU A 293 -5.32 -4.79 -13.21
C LEU A 293 -6.32 -4.21 -14.22
N LYS A 294 -6.61 -2.90 -14.14
CA LYS A 294 -7.51 -2.22 -15.09
C LYS A 294 -6.69 -1.33 -16.03
N ASN A 295 -6.80 -1.56 -17.33
CA ASN A 295 -6.05 -0.84 -18.37
C ASN A 295 -6.14 0.69 -18.27
N LYS A 296 -7.27 1.24 -17.79
CA LYS A 296 -7.46 2.69 -17.61
C LYS A 296 -6.45 3.32 -16.65
N TYR A 297 -5.89 2.55 -15.72
CA TYR A 297 -4.92 3.01 -14.72
C TYR A 297 -3.47 2.81 -15.15
N CYS A 298 -3.21 1.89 -16.09
CA CYS A 298 -1.88 1.66 -16.63
C CYS A 298 -1.27 2.94 -17.22
N MET A 299 -2.07 3.77 -17.89
CA MET A 299 -1.61 5.06 -18.43
C MET A 299 -1.13 6.01 -17.34
N ILE A 300 -1.81 6.07 -16.20
CA ILE A 300 -1.44 6.96 -15.08
C ILE A 300 -0.08 6.51 -14.51
N ILE A 301 0.08 5.20 -14.27
CA ILE A 301 1.34 4.64 -13.76
C ILE A 301 2.47 4.79 -14.79
N ALA A 302 2.20 4.64 -16.08
CA ALA A 302 3.17 4.87 -17.15
C ALA A 302 3.71 6.32 -17.21
N GLN A 303 2.95 7.30 -16.71
CA GLN A 303 3.41 8.69 -16.66
C GLN A 303 4.33 8.99 -15.45
N THR A 304 4.60 7.99 -14.60
CA THR A 304 5.55 8.08 -13.48
C THR A 304 6.91 7.47 -13.84
N GLU A 305 7.84 7.45 -12.89
CA GLU A 305 9.12 6.76 -12.98
C GLU A 305 9.07 5.30 -12.51
N ILE A 306 7.90 4.83 -12.05
CA ILE A 306 7.67 3.45 -11.64
C ILE A 306 8.06 2.44 -12.74
N PRO A 307 7.70 2.61 -14.04
CA PRO A 307 8.13 1.67 -15.07
C PRO A 307 9.65 1.53 -15.18
N LEU A 308 10.39 2.63 -15.07
CA LEU A 308 11.85 2.63 -15.08
C LEU A 308 12.42 1.91 -13.86
N PHE A 309 11.83 2.14 -12.68
CA PHE A 309 12.21 1.46 -11.46
C PHE A 309 12.06 -0.06 -11.60
N LEU A 310 10.89 -0.53 -12.04
CA LEU A 310 10.59 -1.96 -12.18
C LEU A 310 11.54 -2.66 -13.17
N LEU A 311 11.83 -2.01 -14.31
CA LEU A 311 12.84 -2.50 -15.25
C LEU A 311 14.24 -2.51 -14.63
N GLY A 312 14.55 -1.53 -13.77
CA GLY A 312 15.78 -1.48 -12.99
C GLY A 312 15.91 -2.67 -12.03
N VAL A 313 14.83 -3.09 -11.37
CA VAL A 313 14.79 -4.29 -10.51
C VAL A 313 15.15 -5.53 -11.31
N ILE A 314 14.48 -5.75 -12.45
CA ILE A 314 14.74 -6.91 -13.33
C ILE A 314 16.18 -6.89 -13.85
N ARG A 315 16.68 -5.72 -14.26
CA ARG A 315 18.05 -5.60 -14.80
C ARG A 315 19.13 -5.86 -13.75
N LYS A 316 18.91 -5.42 -12.51
CA LYS A 316 19.94 -5.43 -11.44
C LYS A 316 19.84 -6.65 -10.52
N THR A 317 18.76 -7.43 -10.59
CA THR A 317 18.62 -8.60 -9.73
C THR A 317 19.77 -9.58 -9.94
N ARG A 318 20.27 -10.12 -8.83
CA ARG A 318 21.30 -11.18 -8.81
C ARG A 318 20.69 -12.55 -8.56
N HIS A 319 19.37 -12.61 -8.34
CA HIS A 319 18.67 -13.85 -8.13
C HIS A 319 18.52 -14.58 -9.47
N SER A 320 18.93 -15.84 -9.49
CA SER A 320 18.61 -16.72 -10.63
C SER A 320 17.11 -16.73 -10.86
N VAL A 321 16.71 -16.72 -12.13
CA VAL A 321 15.29 -16.77 -12.55
C VAL A 321 14.59 -18.05 -12.02
N MET A 322 15.36 -19.10 -11.72
CA MET A 322 14.88 -20.32 -11.06
C MET A 322 14.38 -20.09 -9.62
N LYS A 323 14.72 -18.95 -9.02
CA LYS A 323 14.28 -18.55 -7.66
C LYS A 323 13.13 -17.56 -7.68
N TRP A 324 12.66 -17.13 -8.85
CA TRP A 324 11.55 -16.19 -8.94
C TRP A 324 10.24 -16.93 -8.63
N THR A 325 9.73 -16.72 -7.43
CA THR A 325 8.40 -17.20 -7.00
C THR A 325 7.38 -16.07 -7.11
N GLN A 326 6.09 -16.40 -6.96
CA GLN A 326 4.99 -15.42 -7.11
C GLN A 326 5.11 -14.18 -6.21
N ASP A 327 5.82 -14.30 -5.08
CA ASP A 327 5.95 -13.23 -4.09
C ASP A 327 7.32 -12.54 -4.13
N THR A 328 8.19 -12.95 -5.07
CA THR A 328 9.44 -12.25 -5.35
C THR A 328 9.18 -10.91 -6.01
N ILE A 329 10.01 -9.93 -5.71
CA ILE A 329 9.87 -8.60 -6.31
C ILE A 329 10.06 -8.65 -7.83
N GLU A 330 10.87 -9.59 -8.33
CA GLU A 330 11.09 -9.81 -9.76
C GLU A 330 9.84 -10.30 -10.47
N ASP A 331 9.16 -11.35 -9.96
CA ASP A 331 7.91 -11.83 -10.56
C ASP A 331 6.80 -10.78 -10.48
N MET A 332 6.69 -10.08 -9.35
CA MET A 332 5.70 -9.00 -9.20
C MET A 332 5.99 -7.84 -10.15
N SER A 333 7.26 -7.43 -10.30
CA SER A 333 7.67 -6.39 -11.24
C SER A 333 7.37 -6.78 -12.68
N LEU A 334 7.65 -8.03 -13.05
CA LEU A 334 7.33 -8.58 -14.36
C LEU A 334 5.82 -8.61 -14.61
N THR A 335 5.02 -8.94 -13.58
CA THR A 335 3.56 -8.89 -13.65
C THR A 335 3.05 -7.48 -13.94
N VAL A 336 3.58 -6.47 -13.25
CA VAL A 336 3.20 -5.07 -13.50
C VAL A 336 3.61 -4.65 -14.92
N ILE A 337 4.81 -5.01 -15.38
CA ILE A 337 5.29 -4.69 -16.73
C ILE A 337 4.41 -5.32 -17.81
N ASP A 338 3.97 -6.57 -17.63
CA ASP A 338 3.03 -7.25 -18.54
C ASP A 338 1.69 -6.53 -18.62
N GLN A 339 1.13 -6.14 -17.47
CA GLN A 339 -0.11 -5.37 -17.41
C GLN A 339 0.03 -3.96 -18.03
N LEU A 340 1.20 -3.34 -17.92
CA LEU A 340 1.49 -2.08 -18.59
C LEU A 340 1.66 -2.27 -20.11
N ALA A 341 2.31 -3.35 -20.55
CA ALA A 341 2.56 -3.64 -21.97
C ALA A 341 1.26 -3.99 -22.74
N SER A 342 0.31 -4.65 -22.08
CA SER A 342 -1.00 -4.97 -22.64
C SER A 342 -1.90 -3.75 -22.84
N SER A 343 -1.58 -2.61 -22.21
CA SER A 343 -2.27 -1.33 -22.42
C SER A 343 -1.56 -0.50 -23.50
N PRO A 344 -2.20 -0.23 -24.66
CA PRO A 344 -1.57 0.53 -25.74
C PRO A 344 -1.03 1.89 -25.31
N ALA A 345 -1.74 2.58 -24.39
CA ALA A 345 -1.33 3.89 -23.87
C ALA A 345 -0.07 3.83 -23.00
N ALA A 346 0.17 2.74 -22.28
CA ALA A 346 1.33 2.57 -21.41
C ALA A 346 2.53 1.92 -22.13
N ARG A 347 2.26 1.12 -23.17
CA ARG A 347 3.27 0.41 -23.97
C ARG A 347 4.34 1.34 -24.56
N GLU A 348 3.96 2.48 -25.11
CA GLU A 348 4.93 3.43 -25.70
C GLU A 348 5.92 3.96 -24.65
N LYS A 349 5.47 4.14 -23.41
CA LYS A 349 6.37 4.45 -22.30
C LYS A 349 7.37 3.33 -22.08
N LEU A 350 6.93 2.08 -22.01
CA LEU A 350 7.83 0.93 -21.82
C LEU A 350 8.86 0.80 -22.94
N LYS A 351 8.45 0.99 -24.20
CA LYS A 351 9.37 1.05 -25.35
C LYS A 351 10.42 2.14 -25.17
N SER A 352 10.00 3.36 -24.81
CA SER A 352 10.93 4.48 -24.56
C SER A 352 11.89 4.23 -23.38
N CYS A 353 11.49 3.39 -22.42
CA CYS A 353 12.32 2.99 -21.28
C CYS A 353 13.30 1.84 -21.62
N GLY A 354 13.30 1.34 -22.86
CA GLY A 354 14.12 0.22 -23.28
C GLY A 354 13.67 -1.12 -22.67
N ALA A 355 12.37 -1.29 -22.40
CA ALA A 355 11.84 -2.50 -21.77
C ALA A 355 12.23 -3.78 -22.53
N LYS A 356 12.13 -3.77 -23.87
CA LYS A 356 12.47 -4.91 -24.72
C LYS A 356 13.90 -5.40 -24.49
N ASN A 357 14.86 -4.47 -24.36
CA ASN A 357 16.26 -4.81 -24.11
C ASN A 357 16.45 -5.48 -22.75
N VAL A 358 15.74 -5.02 -21.71
CA VAL A 358 15.79 -5.61 -20.37
C VAL A 358 15.16 -6.99 -20.34
N ILE A 359 13.98 -7.15 -20.94
CA ILE A 359 13.26 -8.41 -20.92
C ILE A 359 13.99 -9.50 -21.73
N ASN A 360 14.68 -9.11 -22.81
CA ASN A 360 15.51 -10.02 -23.59
C ASN A 360 16.75 -10.55 -22.84
N THR A 361 17.18 -9.95 -21.73
CA THR A 361 18.30 -10.49 -20.95
C THR A 361 17.91 -11.66 -20.04
N ILE A 362 16.62 -11.93 -19.87
CA ILE A 362 16.13 -13.02 -19.01
C ILE A 362 16.24 -14.35 -19.78
N ASP A 363 17.05 -15.30 -19.30
CA ASP A 363 17.10 -16.63 -19.90
C ASP A 363 15.81 -17.40 -19.59
N ARG A 364 14.94 -17.51 -20.59
CA ARG A 364 13.63 -18.17 -20.46
C ARG A 364 13.76 -19.65 -20.10
N ARG A 365 14.87 -20.30 -20.42
CA ARG A 365 15.10 -21.72 -20.12
C ARG A 365 15.37 -21.95 -18.63
N GLU A 366 15.80 -20.91 -17.94
CA GLU A 366 16.04 -20.91 -16.48
C GLU A 366 14.86 -20.34 -15.69
N CYS A 367 13.68 -20.19 -16.30
CA CYS A 367 12.50 -19.79 -15.55
C CYS A 367 12.01 -20.94 -14.67
N ALA A 368 11.78 -20.66 -13.38
CA ALA A 368 11.21 -21.62 -12.44
C ALA A 368 9.83 -22.15 -12.86
N THR A 369 9.06 -21.35 -13.59
CA THR A 369 7.66 -21.66 -13.94
C THR A 369 7.32 -21.28 -15.38
N ILE A 370 6.43 -22.06 -15.99
CA ILE A 370 5.83 -21.78 -17.32
C ILE A 370 5.12 -20.41 -17.31
N LYS A 371 4.53 -20.02 -16.17
CA LYS A 371 3.85 -18.73 -16.00
C LYS A 371 4.80 -17.55 -16.25
N VAL A 372 6.02 -17.59 -15.73
CA VAL A 372 7.03 -16.56 -15.97
C VAL A 372 7.45 -16.53 -17.44
N GLN A 373 7.66 -17.70 -18.07
CA GLN A 373 8.02 -17.79 -19.50
C GLN A 373 6.94 -17.21 -20.42
N ASN A 374 5.68 -17.54 -20.15
CA ASN A 374 4.53 -17.03 -20.90
C ASN A 374 4.44 -15.51 -20.77
N ARG A 375 4.67 -14.98 -19.56
CA ARG A 375 4.65 -13.54 -19.31
C ARG A 375 5.76 -12.81 -20.05
N ILE A 376 6.99 -13.35 -20.05
CA ILE A 376 8.10 -12.78 -20.84
C ILE A 376 7.75 -12.73 -22.33
N SER A 377 7.16 -13.80 -22.85
CA SER A 377 6.78 -13.89 -24.26
C SER A 377 5.66 -12.88 -24.60
N SER A 378 4.63 -12.79 -23.77
CA SER A 378 3.54 -11.80 -23.85
C SER A 378 4.07 -10.37 -23.89
N ILE A 379 4.96 -10.01 -22.96
CA ILE A 379 5.57 -8.67 -22.93
C ILE A 379 6.29 -8.37 -24.24
N LEU A 380 7.07 -9.31 -24.77
CA LEU A 380 7.85 -9.08 -25.98
C LEU A 380 6.97 -8.95 -27.23
N GLU A 381 5.90 -9.75 -27.32
CA GLU A 381 4.89 -9.63 -28.36
C GLU A 381 4.24 -8.24 -28.33
N TYR A 382 3.81 -7.78 -27.16
CA TYR A 382 3.27 -6.43 -27.02
C TYR A 382 4.26 -5.33 -27.35
N LEU A 383 5.56 -5.52 -27.10
CA LEU A 383 6.58 -4.51 -27.41
C LEU A 383 7.01 -4.52 -28.89
N ASP A 384 6.65 -5.54 -29.64
CA ASP A 384 6.91 -5.66 -31.09
C ASP A 384 5.79 -5.06 -31.95
N GLU A 385 4.57 -5.02 -31.42
CA GLU A 385 3.44 -4.22 -31.92
C GLU A 385 3.63 -2.72 -31.65
#